data_AF-A0A3N5LQJ9-F1
#
_entry.id   AF-A0A3N5LQJ9-F1
#
_cell.length_a   1.000
_cell.length_b   1.000
_cell.length_c   1.000
_cell.angle_alpha   90.00
_cell.angle_beta   90.00
_cell.angle_gamma   90.00
#
_symmetry.space_group_name_H-M   'P 1'
#
loop_
_entity.id
_entity.type
_entity.pdbx_description
1 polymer ?
#
loop_
_entity_poly.entity_id
_entity_poly.type
_entity_poly.pdbx_seq_one_letter_code
_entity_poly.pdbx_strand_id
1 'polypeptide(L)'
;MEEKNATAPALQGINSKLARRVMDELGQNVYLCYQCVKCTSGCPVGEFFDWQPHQVMRALQLGEEEIALHSETPWLCASCQTCTTRCPQGLDVTAIMEFLTREAQSRGIKAEVPEVAIFNQAFMRQVRLWGRAYELGLMGEMKL
;
A
#
# COMPACT_ATOMS: atom_id res chain seq x y z
N MET A 1 -3.03 30.55 27.36
CA MET A 1 -2.68 29.86 26.10
C MET A 1 -3.38 28.52 26.12
N GLU A 2 -4.63 28.49 25.63
CA GLU A 2 -5.38 27.25 25.45
C GLU A 2 -5.23 26.84 23.99
N GLU A 3 -4.46 25.79 23.73
CA GLU A 3 -4.46 25.10 22.45
C GLU A 3 -5.77 24.33 22.32
N LYS A 4 -6.69 24.88 21.53
CA LYS A 4 -7.92 24.19 21.13
C LYS A 4 -7.54 23.06 20.17
N ASN A 5 -7.47 21.85 20.73
CA ASN A 5 -7.38 20.60 19.98
C ASN A 5 -8.63 20.47 19.10
N ALA A 6 -8.52 20.92 17.84
CA ALA A 6 -9.59 20.86 16.86
C ALA A 6 -9.74 19.41 16.39
N THR A 7 -10.54 18.63 17.11
CA THR A 7 -11.03 17.34 16.62
C THR A 7 -11.81 17.58 15.34
N ALA A 8 -11.27 17.09 14.22
CA ALA A 8 -11.93 17.11 12.91
C ALA A 8 -13.37 16.54 13.04
N PRO A 9 -14.36 17.13 12.37
CA PRO A 9 -15.74 16.69 12.47
C PRO A 9 -15.85 15.24 11.97
N ALA A 10 -16.45 14.38 12.80
CA ALA A 10 -16.72 13.00 12.45
C ALA A 10 -17.70 12.96 11.25
N LEU A 11 -17.19 12.60 10.08
CA LEU A 11 -17.98 12.34 8.88
C LEU A 11 -18.85 11.10 9.15
N GLN A 12 -20.10 11.32 9.57
CA GLN A 12 -21.09 10.27 9.80
C GLN A 12 -21.29 9.50 8.48
N GLY A 13 -20.75 8.26 8.41
CA GLY A 13 -20.91 7.36 7.27
C GLY A 13 -19.61 6.81 6.66
N ILE A 14 -18.44 7.37 7.01
CA ILE A 14 -17.15 6.87 6.49
C ILE A 14 -16.52 5.88 7.49
N ASN A 15 -16.30 4.64 7.07
CA ASN A 15 -15.52 3.68 7.86
C ASN A 15 -14.03 4.04 7.81
N SER A 16 -13.56 4.72 8.86
CA SER A 16 -12.15 5.16 8.96
C SER A 16 -11.19 4.12 9.53
N LYS A 17 -11.62 2.88 9.75
CA LYS A 17 -10.81 1.86 10.44
C LYS A 17 -9.49 1.58 9.74
N LEU A 18 -9.51 1.35 8.43
CA LEU A 18 -8.30 1.08 7.66
C LEU A 18 -7.37 2.30 7.60
N ALA A 19 -7.91 3.49 7.36
CA ALA A 19 -7.15 4.75 7.39
C ALA A 19 -6.49 5.00 8.75
N ARG A 20 -7.18 4.68 9.85
CA ARG A 20 -6.61 4.77 11.20
C ARG A 20 -5.47 3.80 11.40
N ARG A 21 -5.57 2.56 10.90
CA ARG A 21 -4.46 1.60 10.95
C ARG A 21 -3.22 2.08 10.19
N VAL A 22 -3.40 2.71 9.03
CA VAL A 22 -2.30 3.35 8.29
C VAL A 22 -1.62 4.43 9.13
N MET A 23 -2.40 5.27 9.82
CA MET A 23 -1.86 6.29 10.71
C MET A 23 -1.13 5.67 11.91
N ASP A 24 -1.72 4.67 12.56
CA ASP A 24 -1.17 4.05 13.77
C ASP A 24 0.14 3.28 13.48
N GLU A 25 0.25 2.62 12.33
CA GLU A 25 1.44 1.81 11.98
C GLU A 25 2.53 2.62 11.27
N LEU A 26 2.15 3.52 10.34
CA LEU A 26 3.11 4.24 9.48
C LEU A 26 3.27 5.71 9.84
N GLY A 27 2.44 6.26 10.73
CA GLY A 27 2.38 7.70 10.99
C GLY A 27 1.88 8.53 9.81
N GLN A 28 1.23 7.89 8.82
CA GLN A 28 0.78 8.54 7.58
C GLN A 28 -0.70 8.92 7.66
N ASN A 29 -1.00 10.22 7.61
CA ASN A 29 -2.38 10.70 7.55
C ASN A 29 -2.90 10.77 6.11
N VAL A 30 -3.59 9.71 5.66
CA VAL A 30 -4.14 9.60 4.30
C VAL A 30 -5.10 10.74 3.91
N TYR A 31 -5.72 11.42 4.88
CA TYR A 31 -6.63 12.54 4.64
C TYR A 31 -5.92 13.81 4.14
N LEU A 32 -4.58 13.88 4.24
CA LEU A 32 -3.81 14.95 3.61
C LEU A 32 -3.79 14.84 2.09
N CYS A 33 -4.09 13.68 1.51
CA CYS A 33 -4.10 13.49 0.07
C CYS A 33 -5.23 14.29 -0.60
N TYR A 34 -4.89 15.44 -1.17
CA TYR A 34 -5.80 16.29 -1.95
C TYR A 34 -5.95 15.91 -3.43
N GLN A 35 -5.62 14.68 -3.82
CA GLN A 35 -5.88 14.12 -5.16
C GLN A 35 -5.21 14.86 -6.33
N CYS A 36 -3.95 15.28 -6.20
CA CYS A 36 -3.21 15.97 -7.28
C CYS A 36 -2.70 15.06 -8.41
N VAL A 37 -2.88 13.74 -8.31
CA VAL A 37 -2.55 12.74 -9.35
C VAL A 37 -1.05 12.58 -9.67
N LYS A 38 -0.13 13.34 -9.05
CA LYS A 38 1.33 13.22 -9.28
C LYS A 38 1.88 11.80 -9.11
N CYS A 39 1.37 11.04 -8.14
CA CYS A 39 1.76 9.65 -7.91
C CYS A 39 1.42 8.75 -9.11
N THR A 40 0.28 8.99 -9.76
CA THR A 40 -0.19 8.23 -10.91
C THR A 40 0.53 8.65 -12.18
N SER A 41 0.66 9.95 -12.44
CA SER A 41 1.39 10.45 -13.61
C SER A 41 2.87 10.08 -13.60
N GLY A 42 3.45 9.80 -12.43
CA GLY A 42 4.83 9.36 -12.28
C GLY A 42 5.03 7.85 -12.21
N CYS A 43 3.96 7.04 -12.23
CA CYS A 43 4.09 5.60 -12.02
C CYS A 43 4.61 4.91 -13.30
N PRO A 44 5.77 4.24 -13.28
CA PRO A 44 6.31 3.56 -14.46
C PRO A 44 5.53 2.29 -14.84
N VAL A 45 4.80 1.71 -13.88
CA VAL A 45 4.03 0.46 -14.06
C VAL A 45 2.51 0.72 -14.02
N GLY A 46 2.09 1.98 -14.11
CA GLY A 46 0.68 2.37 -13.95
C GLY A 46 -0.26 1.81 -15.02
N GLU A 47 0.26 1.35 -16.16
CA GLU A 47 -0.53 0.67 -17.20
C GLU A 47 -1.06 -0.69 -16.75
N PHE A 48 -0.37 -1.36 -15.83
CA PHE A 48 -0.74 -2.69 -15.32
C PHE A 48 -1.67 -2.63 -14.11
N PHE A 49 -2.00 -1.43 -13.62
CA PHE A 49 -2.81 -1.26 -12.43
C PHE A 49 -4.31 -1.25 -12.75
N ASP A 50 -5.07 -1.96 -11.93
CA ASP A 50 -6.54 -1.93 -11.92
C ASP A 50 -7.09 -0.62 -11.31
N TRP A 51 -6.40 -0.07 -10.31
CA TRP A 51 -6.71 1.20 -9.65
C TRP A 51 -5.46 2.06 -9.51
N GLN A 52 -5.48 3.27 -10.04
CA GLN A 52 -4.32 4.13 -9.97
C GLN A 52 -4.00 4.56 -8.52
N PRO A 53 -2.73 4.86 -8.16
CA PRO A 53 -2.36 5.12 -6.77
C PRO A 53 -3.18 6.22 -6.08
N HIS A 54 -3.54 7.29 -6.79
CA HIS A 54 -4.40 8.34 -6.22
C HIS A 54 -5.82 7.83 -5.89
N GLN A 55 -6.35 6.88 -6.68
CA GLN A 55 -7.65 6.26 -6.48
C GLN A 55 -7.62 5.32 -5.26
N VAL A 56 -6.54 4.56 -5.07
CA VAL A 56 -6.34 3.76 -3.84
C VAL A 56 -6.27 4.67 -2.61
N MET A 57 -5.53 5.78 -2.69
CA MET A 57 -5.51 6.79 -1.63
C MET A 57 -6.91 7.37 -1.36
N ARG A 58 -7.72 7.56 -2.40
CA ARG A 58 -9.11 8.03 -2.26
C ARG A 58 -9.99 6.97 -1.62
N ALA A 59 -9.84 5.70 -1.99
CA ALA A 59 -10.55 4.58 -1.38
C ALA A 59 -10.28 4.52 0.13
N LEU A 60 -9.02 4.70 0.56
CA LEU A 60 -8.66 4.78 1.97
C LEU A 60 -9.36 5.93 2.71
N GLN A 61 -9.45 7.11 2.09
CA GLN A 61 -10.16 8.26 2.68
C GLN A 61 -11.65 8.01 2.83
N LEU A 62 -12.25 7.29 1.88
CA LEU A 62 -13.69 7.01 1.84
C LEU A 62 -14.07 5.76 2.66
N GLY A 63 -13.09 5.00 3.16
CA GLY A 63 -13.35 3.76 3.87
C GLY A 63 -13.74 2.59 2.96
N GLU A 64 -13.43 2.69 1.67
CA GLU A 64 -13.69 1.67 0.65
C GLU A 64 -12.62 0.57 0.74
N GLU A 65 -12.69 -0.24 1.79
CA GLU A 65 -11.70 -1.30 2.07
C GLU A 65 -11.67 -2.37 0.97
N GLU A 66 -12.80 -2.63 0.30
CA GLU A 66 -12.86 -3.57 -0.83
C GLU A 66 -11.89 -3.15 -1.94
N ILE A 67 -11.90 -1.88 -2.34
CA ILE A 67 -10.97 -1.37 -3.36
C ILE A 67 -9.53 -1.38 -2.81
N ALA A 68 -9.32 -0.96 -1.57
CA ALA A 68 -7.98 -0.82 -1.02
C ALA A 68 -7.26 -2.16 -0.74
N LEU A 69 -8.00 -3.22 -0.39
CA LEU A 69 -7.44 -4.52 0.01
C LEU A 69 -7.57 -5.62 -1.06
N HIS A 70 -8.53 -5.50 -1.99
CA HIS A 70 -8.75 -6.48 -3.06
C HIS A 70 -8.30 -6.01 -4.45
N SER A 71 -7.63 -4.85 -4.56
CA SER A 71 -7.02 -4.43 -5.82
C SER A 71 -5.72 -5.16 -6.12
N GLU A 72 -5.40 -5.30 -7.40
CA GLU A 72 -4.09 -5.79 -7.88
C GLU A 72 -2.99 -4.77 -7.61
N THR A 73 -3.32 -3.49 -7.61
CA THR A 73 -2.37 -2.36 -7.55
C THR A 73 -1.36 -2.44 -6.40
N PRO A 74 -1.74 -2.67 -5.14
CA PRO A 74 -0.77 -2.82 -4.05
C PRO A 74 0.23 -3.97 -4.30
N TRP A 75 -0.23 -5.06 -4.91
CA TRP A 75 0.60 -6.22 -5.23
C TRP A 75 1.56 -5.95 -6.39
N LEU A 76 1.11 -5.22 -7.42
CA LEU A 76 1.93 -4.86 -8.58
C LEU A 76 2.87 -3.67 -8.33
N CYS A 77 2.77 -3.01 -7.17
CA CYS A 77 3.60 -1.88 -6.82
C CYS A 77 5.09 -2.27 -6.79
N ALA A 78 5.88 -1.73 -7.72
CA ALA A 78 7.32 -1.96 -7.80
C ALA A 78 8.15 -1.28 -6.69
N SER A 79 7.49 -0.61 -5.73
CA SER A 79 8.14 0.10 -4.62
C SER A 79 9.27 1.06 -5.02
N CYS A 80 9.16 1.68 -6.20
CA CYS A 80 10.21 2.52 -6.79
C CYS A 80 10.37 3.92 -6.15
N GLN A 81 9.56 4.26 -5.13
CA GLN A 81 9.62 5.52 -4.36
C GLN A 81 9.33 6.82 -5.14
N THR A 82 8.97 6.75 -6.43
CA THR A 82 8.68 7.94 -7.26
C THR A 82 7.49 8.74 -6.72
N CYS A 83 6.41 8.05 -6.33
CA CYS A 83 5.20 8.68 -5.80
C CYS A 83 5.47 9.36 -4.44
N THR A 84 6.19 8.68 -3.54
CA THR A 84 6.59 9.20 -2.22
C THR A 84 7.43 10.46 -2.37
N THR A 85 8.48 10.42 -3.20
CA THR A 85 9.42 11.54 -3.40
C THR A 85 8.75 12.78 -3.99
N ARG A 86 7.72 12.59 -4.82
CA ARG A 86 7.04 13.70 -5.52
C ARG A 86 5.78 14.17 -4.81
N CYS A 87 5.41 13.57 -3.67
CA CYS A 87 4.18 13.92 -2.97
C CYS A 87 4.32 15.30 -2.31
N PRO A 88 3.53 16.31 -2.72
CA PRO A 88 3.62 17.65 -2.15
C PRO A 88 3.08 17.74 -0.71
N GLN A 89 2.40 16.69 -0.25
CA GLN A 89 1.89 16.54 1.12
C GLN A 89 2.80 15.65 1.98
N GLY A 90 3.93 15.17 1.44
CA GLY A 90 4.88 14.34 2.16
C GLY A 90 4.37 12.92 2.50
N LEU A 91 3.33 12.44 1.82
CA LEU A 91 2.80 11.09 2.07
C LEU A 91 3.72 10.02 1.49
N ASP A 92 4.05 9.02 2.30
CA ASP A 92 4.73 7.81 1.86
C ASP A 92 3.74 6.83 1.22
N VAL A 93 3.37 7.13 -0.04
CA VAL A 93 2.45 6.30 -0.83
C VAL A 93 3.02 4.89 -1.04
N THR A 94 4.34 4.75 -1.12
CA THR A 94 4.99 3.44 -1.29
C THR A 94 4.79 2.57 -0.05
N ALA A 95 5.07 3.09 1.14
CA ALA A 95 4.85 2.36 2.40
C ALA A 95 3.37 2.03 2.61
N ILE A 96 2.46 2.91 2.18
CA ILE A 96 1.02 2.64 2.23
C ILE A 96 0.66 1.45 1.33
N MET A 97 1.16 1.37 0.09
CA MET A 97 0.92 0.21 -0.78
C MET A 97 1.43 -1.09 -0.16
N GLU A 98 2.65 -1.08 0.40
CA GLU A 98 3.21 -2.25 1.09
C GLU A 98 2.32 -2.67 2.28
N PHE A 99 1.89 -1.69 3.09
CA PHE A 99 0.97 -1.93 4.21
C PHE A 99 -0.33 -2.61 3.75
N LEU A 100 -0.92 -2.20 2.62
CA LEU A 100 -2.17 -2.80 2.12
C LEU A 100 -2.00 -4.29 1.81
N THR A 101 -0.88 -4.70 1.21
CA THR A 101 -0.61 -6.13 0.95
C THR A 101 -0.47 -6.93 2.24
N ARG A 102 0.30 -6.41 3.22
CA ARG A 102 0.48 -7.04 4.53
C ARG A 102 -0.83 -7.10 5.31
N GLU A 103 -1.63 -6.05 5.21
CA GLU A 103 -2.93 -5.95 5.85
C GLU A 103 -3.91 -6.97 5.28
N ALA A 104 -3.99 -7.07 3.95
CA ALA A 104 -4.80 -8.07 3.27
C ALA A 104 -4.42 -9.50 3.70
N GLN A 105 -3.12 -9.82 3.70
CA GLN A 105 -2.62 -11.12 4.18
C GLN A 105 -2.99 -11.39 5.64
N SER A 106 -2.85 -10.40 6.52
CA SER A 106 -3.18 -10.55 7.95
C SER A 106 -4.66 -10.88 8.19
N ARG A 107 -5.54 -10.46 7.27
CA ARG A 107 -6.98 -10.72 7.30
C ARG A 107 -7.37 -12.00 6.57
N GLY A 108 -6.40 -12.75 6.02
CA GLY A 108 -6.65 -13.96 5.24
C GLY A 108 -7.21 -13.68 3.85
N ILE A 109 -7.11 -12.45 3.35
CA ILE A 109 -7.48 -12.10 1.97
C ILE A 109 -6.43 -12.72 1.04
N LYS A 110 -6.89 -13.43 0.01
CA LYS A 110 -6.02 -14.01 -1.00
C LYS A 110 -5.39 -12.88 -1.83
N ALA A 111 -4.13 -13.07 -2.20
CA ALA A 111 -3.46 -12.12 -3.08
C ALA A 111 -4.13 -12.13 -4.46
N GLU A 112 -4.44 -10.94 -4.97
CA GLU A 112 -5.03 -10.80 -6.31
C GLU A 112 -4.01 -11.13 -7.41
N VAL A 113 -2.71 -10.99 -7.09
CA VAL A 113 -1.60 -11.43 -7.93
C VAL A 113 -0.78 -12.49 -7.18
N PRO A 114 -1.21 -13.77 -7.22
CA PRO A 114 -0.58 -14.85 -6.45
C PRO A 114 0.90 -15.04 -6.75
N GLU A 115 1.32 -14.85 -7.99
CA GLU A 115 2.71 -15.00 -8.45
C GLU A 115 3.64 -14.05 -7.71
N VAL A 116 3.22 -12.79 -7.53
CA VAL A 116 3.97 -11.78 -6.79
C VAL A 116 4.01 -12.10 -5.30
N ALA A 117 2.90 -12.57 -4.73
CA ALA A 117 2.87 -12.99 -3.34
C ALA A 117 3.81 -14.18 -3.07
N ILE A 118 3.83 -15.18 -3.96
CA ILE A 118 4.73 -16.34 -3.90
C ILE A 118 6.18 -15.88 -4.02
N PHE A 119 6.50 -15.04 -5.00
CA PHE A 119 7.84 -14.47 -5.17
C PHE A 119 8.31 -13.77 -3.89
N ASN A 120 7.49 -12.87 -3.33
CA ASN A 120 7.83 -12.11 -2.13
C ASN A 120 8.04 -13.03 -0.93
N GLN A 121 7.21 -14.07 -0.76
CA GLN A 121 7.37 -15.04 0.32
C GLN A 121 8.64 -15.87 0.18
N ALA A 122 8.94 -16.37 -1.02
CA ALA A 122 10.16 -17.14 -1.32
C ALA A 122 11.41 -16.28 -1.12
N PHE A 123 11.41 -15.05 -1.64
CA PHE A 123 12.49 -14.10 -1.46
C PHE A 123 12.76 -13.81 0.03
N MET A 124 11.72 -13.44 0.78
CA MET A 124 11.85 -13.12 2.21
C MET A 124 12.20 -14.34 3.05
N ARG A 125 11.81 -15.55 2.64
CA ARG A 125 12.25 -16.80 3.28
C ARG A 125 13.76 -16.99 3.12
N GLN A 126 14.32 -16.78 1.94
CA GLN A 126 15.77 -16.92 1.74
C GLN A 126 16.58 -15.89 2.51
N VAL A 127 16.14 -14.63 2.50
CA VAL A 127 16.80 -13.58 3.30
C VAL A 127 16.80 -13.97 4.78
N ARG A 128 15.71 -14.52 5.31
CA ARG A 128 15.65 -14.98 6.72
C ARG A 128 16.54 -16.18 7.02
N LEU A 129 16.65 -17.14 6.11
CA LEU A 129 17.42 -18.37 6.33
C LEU A 129 18.92 -18.18 6.09
N TRP A 130 19.29 -17.37 5.10
CA TRP A 130 20.66 -17.30 4.58
C TRP A 130 21.28 -15.90 4.67
N GLY A 131 20.52 -14.89 5.06
CA GLY A 131 20.94 -13.48 5.04
C GLY A 131 21.01 -12.87 3.63
N ARG A 132 20.72 -13.65 2.58
CA ARG A 132 20.72 -13.21 1.18
C ARG A 132 19.81 -14.10 0.33
N ALA A 133 19.26 -13.54 -0.74
CA ALA A 133 18.60 -14.31 -1.79
C ALA A 133 19.64 -14.81 -2.82
N TYR A 134 19.38 -15.96 -3.44
CA TYR A 134 20.18 -16.46 -4.57
C TYR A 134 19.27 -17.14 -5.59
N GLU A 135 19.61 -17.01 -6.88
CA GLU A 135 18.71 -17.34 -7.99
C GLU A 135 18.23 -18.79 -7.95
N LEU A 136 19.13 -19.77 -7.78
CA LEU A 136 18.76 -21.19 -7.76
C LEU A 136 17.78 -21.54 -6.63
N GLY A 137 17.94 -20.92 -5.46
CA GLY A 137 17.02 -21.12 -4.34
C GLY A 137 15.65 -20.55 -4.69
N LEU A 138 15.63 -19.36 -5.28
CA LEU A 138 14.39 -18.64 -5.58
C LEU A 138 13.59 -19.37 -6.65
N MET A 139 14.27 -19.81 -7.72
CA MET A 139 13.68 -20.64 -8.77
C MET A 139 13.16 -21.97 -8.21
N GLY A 140 13.88 -22.60 -7.28
CA GLY A 140 13.44 -23.85 -6.64
C GLY A 140 12.17 -23.69 -5.80
N GLU A 141 11.99 -22.54 -5.13
CA GLU A 141 10.80 -22.26 -4.32
C GLU A 141 9.60 -21.77 -5.13
N MET A 142 9.85 -21.04 -6.23
CA MET A 142 8.80 -20.45 -7.05
C MET A 142 8.02 -21.44 -7.92
N LYS A 143 8.38 -22.74 -7.93
CA LYS A 143 7.78 -23.80 -8.75
C LYS A 143 7.61 -23.40 -10.23
N LEU A 144 8.67 -23.58 -11.00
CA LEU A 144 8.52 -24.06 -12.39
C LEU A 144 8.14 -25.55 -12.36
#